data_AF-A0A0B2VTM7-F1
#
_entry.id   AF-A0A0B2VTM7-F1
#
_cell.length_a   1.000
_cell.length_b   1.000
_cell.length_c   1.000
_cell.angle_alpha   90.00
_cell.angle_beta   90.00
_cell.angle_gamma   90.00
#
_symmetry.space_group_name_H-M   'P 1'
#
loop_
_entity.id
_entity.type
_entity.pdbx_description
1 polymer ?
#
loop_
_entity_poly.entity_id
_entity_poly.type
_entity_poly.pdbx_seq_one_letter_code
_entity_poly.pdbx_strand_id
1 'polypeptide(L)'
;MAKNILVVGLTCIDVVNYVNSYPLEDSDNRVMKQVWSLGGNAANNVTVLNQLNSHTTLFSALPADNSLVNQCRGFTDKESAVDGIRKLFGVSRNTIICPWAEKGAAGRACEESRMVSVEAFTAAGPAVDTLAAGDCFIACCIHWLSEGYDLEQTLTRACRITGKKVAKRGLLALDIT
;
A
#
# COMPACT_ATOMS: atom_id res chain seq x y z
N MET A 1 15.44 13.29 -17.71
CA MET A 1 14.77 12.11 -17.13
C MET A 1 13.34 12.47 -16.80
N ALA A 2 12.37 11.59 -17.06
CA ALA A 2 11.02 11.76 -16.56
C ALA A 2 11.04 11.70 -15.03
N LYS A 3 10.35 12.62 -14.35
CA LYS A 3 10.28 12.61 -12.88
C LYS A 3 9.23 11.60 -12.44
N ASN A 4 9.62 10.64 -11.61
CA ASN A 4 8.70 9.72 -10.96
C ASN A 4 8.07 10.40 -9.74
N ILE A 5 6.74 10.31 -9.60
CA ILE A 5 6.00 10.89 -8.49
C ILE A 5 5.56 9.78 -7.55
N LEU A 6 6.15 9.72 -6.36
CA LEU A 6 5.71 8.82 -5.30
C LEU A 6 4.56 9.46 -4.53
N VAL A 7 3.43 8.78 -4.47
CA VAL A 7 2.24 9.21 -3.73
C VAL A 7 2.03 8.24 -2.58
N VAL A 8 2.08 8.78 -1.37
CA VAL A 8 1.98 8.00 -0.14
C VAL A 8 0.73 8.42 0.63
N GLY A 9 -0.04 7.45 1.10
CA GLY A 9 -1.18 7.73 1.97
C GLY A 9 -2.28 6.68 1.85
N LEU A 10 -3.50 7.08 2.15
CA LEU A 10 -4.65 6.18 2.23
C LEU A 10 -5.16 5.74 0.86
N THR A 11 -5.39 4.45 0.74
CA THR A 11 -6.26 3.81 -0.25
C THR A 11 -7.42 3.16 0.49
N CYS A 12 -8.65 3.41 0.04
CA CYS A 12 -9.86 2.80 0.57
C CYS A 12 -10.83 2.41 -0.56
N ILE A 13 -11.94 1.78 -0.18
CA ILE A 13 -13.09 1.59 -1.05
C ILE A 13 -14.15 2.58 -0.61
N ASP A 14 -14.57 3.45 -1.52
CA ASP A 14 -15.68 4.36 -1.28
C ASP A 14 -16.98 3.66 -1.68
N VAL A 15 -17.86 3.43 -0.70
CA VAL A 15 -19.22 2.91 -0.93
C VAL A 15 -20.17 4.10 -1.05
N VAL A 16 -20.49 4.46 -2.29
CA VAL A 16 -21.31 5.63 -2.61
C VAL A 16 -22.77 5.22 -2.76
N ASN A 17 -23.63 5.71 -1.87
CA ASN A 17 -25.07 5.51 -1.92
C ASN A 17 -25.76 6.73 -2.53
N TYR A 18 -26.46 6.53 -3.64
CA TYR A 18 -27.32 7.54 -4.25
C TYR A 18 -28.71 7.44 -3.65
N VAL A 19 -29.20 8.55 -3.10
CA VAL A 19 -30.50 8.70 -2.44
C VAL A 19 -31.22 9.92 -2.99
N ASN A 20 -32.56 9.91 -2.96
CA ASN A 20 -33.37 11.06 -3.44
C ASN A 20 -33.15 12.32 -2.58
N SER A 21 -32.82 12.15 -1.31
CA SER A 21 -32.52 13.23 -0.36
C SER A 21 -31.61 12.71 0.75
N TYR A 22 -30.85 13.60 1.38
CA TYR A 22 -30.01 13.27 2.52
C TYR A 22 -30.89 12.71 3.66
N PRO A 23 -30.50 11.60 4.30
CA PRO A 23 -31.32 10.97 5.33
C PRO A 23 -31.47 11.88 6.56
N LEU A 24 -32.66 11.87 7.15
CA LEU A 24 -32.85 12.47 8.47
C LEU A 24 -32.21 11.54 9.51
N GLU A 25 -31.71 12.09 10.61
CA GLU A 25 -31.26 11.29 11.76
C GLU A 25 -32.42 10.40 12.26
N ASP A 26 -32.09 9.17 12.69
CA ASP A 26 -33.06 8.15 13.13
C ASP A 26 -34.16 7.80 12.11
N SER A 27 -33.85 7.88 10.82
CA SER A 27 -34.78 7.49 9.74
C SER A 27 -34.19 6.46 8.78
N ASP A 28 -35.08 5.71 8.13
CA ASP A 28 -34.73 4.74 7.11
C ASP A 28 -34.98 5.32 5.71
N ASN A 29 -33.93 5.46 4.89
CA ASN A 29 -34.03 5.90 3.51
C ASN A 29 -33.66 4.78 2.54
N ARG A 30 -34.52 4.52 1.54
CA ARG A 30 -34.22 3.55 0.48
C ARG A 30 -33.13 4.10 -0.46
N VAL A 31 -32.03 3.37 -0.56
CA VAL A 31 -30.96 3.64 -1.55
C VAL A 31 -31.48 3.37 -2.96
N MET A 32 -31.26 4.31 -3.88
CA MET A 32 -31.63 4.18 -5.29
C MET A 32 -30.59 3.40 -6.09
N LYS A 33 -29.31 3.68 -5.81
CA LYS A 33 -28.16 3.04 -6.45
C LYS A 33 -26.99 3.03 -5.48
N GLN A 34 -26.23 1.95 -5.46
CA GLN A 34 -24.96 1.89 -4.74
C GLN A 34 -23.84 1.65 -5.75
N VAL A 35 -22.73 2.36 -5.59
CA VAL A 35 -21.52 2.21 -6.40
C VAL A 35 -20.33 2.04 -5.46
N TRP A 36 -19.44 1.14 -5.83
CA TRP A 36 -18.20 0.90 -5.12
C TRP A 36 -17.06 1.37 -6.03
N SER A 37 -16.24 2.27 -5.53
CA SER A 37 -15.12 2.83 -6.29
C SER A 37 -13.84 2.80 -5.47
N LEU A 38 -12.70 2.82 -6.16
CA LEU A 38 -11.42 3.12 -5.54
C LEU A 38 -11.50 4.52 -4.93
N GLY A 39 -11.05 4.65 -3.68
CA GLY A 39 -11.05 5.89 -2.91
C GLY A 39 -9.76 6.08 -2.11
N GLY A 40 -9.72 7.17 -1.37
CA GLY A 40 -8.58 7.55 -0.55
C GLY A 40 -7.66 8.53 -1.27
N ASN A 41 -7.16 9.53 -0.53
CA ASN A 41 -6.47 10.68 -1.12
C ASN A 41 -5.26 10.29 -1.98
N ALA A 42 -4.48 9.29 -1.57
CA ALA A 42 -3.31 8.85 -2.32
C ALA A 42 -3.72 8.10 -3.60
N ALA A 43 -4.69 7.19 -3.50
CA ALA A 43 -5.21 6.46 -4.64
C ALA A 43 -5.85 7.39 -5.68
N ASN A 44 -6.69 8.33 -5.24
CA ASN A 44 -7.34 9.31 -6.11
C ASN A 44 -6.31 10.17 -6.87
N ASN A 45 -5.27 10.65 -6.19
CA ASN A 45 -4.19 11.40 -6.81
C ASN A 45 -3.47 10.58 -7.89
N VAL A 46 -3.14 9.31 -7.61
CA VAL A 46 -2.52 8.41 -8.60
C VAL A 46 -3.42 8.16 -9.79
N THR A 47 -4.72 7.96 -9.57
CA THR A 47 -5.71 7.80 -10.65
C THR A 47 -5.74 9.00 -11.58
N VAL A 48 -5.68 10.23 -11.06
CA VAL A 48 -5.64 11.46 -11.87
C VAL A 48 -4.28 11.63 -12.56
N LEU A 49 -3.18 11.47 -11.83
CA LEU A 49 -1.83 11.63 -12.37
C LEU A 49 -1.53 10.65 -13.52
N ASN A 50 -2.04 9.42 -13.44
CA ASN A 50 -1.92 8.44 -14.51
C ASN A 50 -2.66 8.87 -15.78
N GLN A 51 -3.81 9.56 -15.67
CA GLN A 51 -4.53 10.11 -16.83
C GLN A 51 -3.76 11.27 -17.49
N LEU A 52 -2.93 11.97 -16.72
CA LEU A 52 -2.06 13.06 -17.19
C LEU A 52 -0.70 12.58 -17.74
N ASN A 53 -0.55 11.28 -18.00
CA ASN A 53 0.70 10.65 -18.46
C ASN A 53 1.91 10.85 -17.51
N SER A 54 1.67 10.97 -16.20
CA SER A 54 2.74 11.00 -15.20
C SER A 54 3.17 9.60 -14.80
N HIS A 55 4.47 9.38 -14.60
CA HIS A 55 4.98 8.14 -14.00
C HIS A 55 4.83 8.22 -12.49
N THR A 56 3.85 7.50 -11.94
CA THR A 56 3.58 7.54 -10.49
C THR A 56 3.83 6.21 -9.80
N THR A 57 4.11 6.26 -8.50
CA THR A 57 4.19 5.08 -7.64
C THR A 57 3.20 5.30 -6.52
N LEU A 58 2.21 4.41 -6.37
CA LEU A 58 1.31 4.45 -5.21
C LEU A 58 1.91 3.62 -4.09
N PHE A 59 1.83 4.16 -2.88
CA PHE A 59 2.24 3.44 -1.70
C PHE A 59 1.25 3.65 -0.56
N SER A 60 0.46 2.61 -0.29
CA SER A 60 -0.61 2.60 0.71
C SER A 60 -0.63 1.26 1.43
N ALA A 61 -1.06 1.28 2.69
CA ALA A 61 -1.48 0.07 3.38
C ALA A 61 -2.83 -0.41 2.82
N LEU A 62 -2.98 -1.72 2.64
CA LEU A 62 -4.26 -2.37 2.32
C LEU A 62 -4.50 -3.48 3.34
N PRO A 63 -5.73 -3.67 3.85
CA PRO A 63 -6.03 -4.73 4.80
C PRO A 63 -5.91 -6.10 4.12
N ALA A 64 -5.15 -7.01 4.74
CA ALA A 64 -4.89 -8.36 4.24
C ALA A 64 -6.12 -9.30 4.36
N ASP A 65 -7.04 -9.04 5.30
CA ASP A 65 -8.22 -9.87 5.59
C ASP A 65 -9.47 -9.00 5.79
N ASN A 66 -10.13 -8.59 4.70
CA ASN A 66 -11.42 -7.88 4.78
C ASN A 66 -12.43 -8.51 3.82
N SER A 67 -13.63 -8.80 4.33
CA SER A 67 -14.74 -9.39 3.58
C SER A 67 -15.15 -8.57 2.33
N LEU A 68 -14.96 -7.25 2.37
CA LEU A 68 -15.17 -6.34 1.23
C LEU A 68 -14.11 -6.54 0.13
N VAL A 69 -12.86 -6.83 0.50
CA VAL A 69 -11.81 -7.21 -0.44
C VAL A 69 -12.06 -8.63 -0.97
N ASN A 70 -12.58 -9.54 -0.12
CA ASN A 70 -12.88 -10.93 -0.49
C ASN A 70 -14.03 -11.08 -1.50
N GLN A 71 -15.04 -10.21 -1.47
CA GLN A 71 -16.07 -10.17 -2.53
C GLN A 71 -15.51 -9.72 -3.90
N CYS A 72 -14.40 -9.00 -3.91
CA CYS A 72 -13.61 -8.68 -5.11
C CYS A 72 -12.48 -9.69 -5.40
N ARG A 73 -12.46 -10.85 -4.75
CA ARG A 73 -11.34 -11.82 -4.74
C ARG A 73 -10.06 -11.21 -4.16
N GLY A 74 -10.04 -11.08 -2.84
CA GLY A 74 -8.83 -10.70 -2.11
C GLY A 74 -7.66 -11.62 -2.37
N PHE A 75 -6.49 -11.17 -1.97
CA PHE A 75 -5.23 -11.85 -2.20
C PHE A 75 -4.78 -12.57 -0.93
N THR A 76 -4.32 -13.80 -1.08
CA THR A 76 -3.89 -14.65 0.05
C THR A 76 -2.44 -14.41 0.46
N ASP A 77 -1.71 -13.66 -0.36
CA ASP A 77 -0.28 -13.41 -0.24
C ASP A 77 0.12 -12.11 -0.95
N LYS A 78 1.30 -11.62 -0.58
CA LYS A 78 1.84 -10.33 -1.01
C LYS A 78 2.15 -10.29 -2.51
N GLU A 79 2.56 -11.41 -3.09
CA GLU A 79 2.90 -11.55 -4.50
C GLU A 79 1.65 -11.51 -5.38
N SER A 80 0.63 -12.30 -5.03
CA SER A 80 -0.66 -12.31 -5.74
C SER A 80 -1.35 -10.95 -5.64
N ALA A 81 -1.18 -10.23 -4.53
CA ALA A 81 -1.65 -8.86 -4.37
C ALA A 81 -0.99 -7.90 -5.36
N VAL A 82 0.33 -7.92 -5.48
CA VAL A 82 1.05 -7.07 -6.45
C VAL A 82 0.59 -7.38 -7.88
N ASP A 83 0.53 -8.65 -8.26
CA ASP A 83 0.16 -9.04 -9.63
C ASP A 83 -1.33 -8.78 -9.94
N GLY A 84 -2.21 -9.03 -8.98
CA GLY A 84 -3.64 -8.84 -9.14
C GLY A 84 -4.03 -7.38 -9.19
N ILE A 85 -3.46 -6.53 -8.32
CA ILE A 85 -3.66 -5.07 -8.39
C ILE A 85 -3.16 -4.53 -9.73
N ARG A 86 -1.99 -4.99 -10.20
CA ARG A 86 -1.46 -4.59 -11.53
C ARG A 86 -2.46 -4.89 -12.65
N LYS A 87 -3.06 -6.08 -12.63
CA LYS A 87 -4.02 -6.54 -13.65
C LYS A 87 -5.38 -5.84 -13.54
N LEU A 88 -5.94 -5.75 -12.33
CA LEU A 88 -7.28 -5.21 -12.08
C LEU A 88 -7.37 -3.72 -12.43
N PHE A 89 -6.33 -2.95 -12.11
CA PHE A 89 -6.33 -1.50 -12.32
C PHE A 89 -5.54 -1.06 -13.56
N GLY A 90 -4.96 -1.99 -14.33
CA GLY A 90 -4.22 -1.67 -15.56
C GLY A 90 -2.98 -0.80 -15.34
N VAL A 91 -2.42 -0.80 -14.12
CA VAL A 91 -1.33 0.09 -13.68
C VAL A 91 0.06 -0.45 -14.06
N SER A 92 0.24 -0.87 -15.31
CA SER A 92 1.47 -1.53 -15.77
C SER A 92 2.73 -0.64 -15.75
N ARG A 93 2.53 0.68 -15.68
CA ARG A 93 3.55 1.75 -15.65
C ARG A 93 3.86 2.29 -14.25
N ASN A 94 3.39 1.61 -13.21
CA ASN A 94 3.58 2.04 -11.83
C ASN A 94 4.41 0.98 -11.08
N THR A 95 5.26 1.42 -10.17
CA THR A 95 5.84 0.50 -9.18
C THR A 95 4.76 0.20 -8.13
N ILE A 96 4.58 -1.07 -7.81
CA ILE A 96 3.64 -1.51 -6.77
C ILE A 96 4.47 -2.17 -5.67
N ILE A 97 4.26 -1.75 -4.43
CA ILE A 97 4.85 -2.37 -3.23
C ILE A 97 3.72 -2.75 -2.30
N CYS A 98 3.72 -4.00 -1.85
CA CYS A 98 2.74 -4.58 -0.96
C CYS A 98 3.44 -5.16 0.29
N PRO A 99 3.50 -4.40 1.40
CA PRO A 99 3.88 -4.97 2.69
C PRO A 99 2.78 -5.88 3.22
N TRP A 100 3.17 -6.94 3.93
CA TRP A 100 2.31 -8.01 4.43
C TRP A 100 2.72 -8.46 5.82
N ALA A 101 2.90 -7.46 6.68
CA ALA A 101 3.25 -7.63 8.10
C ALA A 101 4.45 -8.59 8.29
N GLU A 102 4.30 -9.64 9.09
CA GLU A 102 5.34 -10.62 9.40
C GLU A 102 5.76 -11.50 8.21
N LYS A 103 4.99 -11.49 7.11
CA LYS A 103 5.37 -12.17 5.86
C LYS A 103 6.28 -11.31 4.97
N GLY A 104 6.61 -10.09 5.40
CA GLY A 104 7.53 -9.20 4.70
C GLY A 104 6.83 -8.31 3.67
N ALA A 105 7.42 -8.14 2.50
CA ALA A 105 6.87 -7.30 1.44
C ALA A 105 7.21 -7.86 0.06
N ALA A 106 6.28 -7.72 -0.88
CA ALA A 106 6.54 -7.93 -2.29
C ALA A 106 6.41 -6.62 -3.05
N GLY A 107 7.04 -6.54 -4.21
CA GLY A 107 6.86 -5.42 -5.10
C GLY A 107 7.30 -5.74 -6.51
N ARG A 108 6.86 -4.89 -7.42
CA ARG A 108 7.19 -4.98 -8.83
C ARG A 108 7.42 -3.57 -9.37
N ALA A 109 8.58 -3.35 -9.97
CA ALA A 109 8.93 -2.06 -10.55
C ALA A 109 8.15 -1.79 -11.84
N CYS A 110 8.00 -0.50 -12.17
CA CYS A 110 7.43 -0.05 -13.44
C CYS A 110 8.10 -0.76 -14.62
N GLU A 111 7.31 -1.23 -15.59
CA GLU A 111 7.78 -1.86 -16.83
C GLU A 111 8.63 -3.14 -16.67
N GLU A 112 8.94 -3.56 -15.44
CA GLU A 112 9.66 -4.80 -15.18
C GLU A 112 8.73 -6.02 -15.08
N SER A 113 9.22 -7.15 -15.59
CA SER A 113 8.58 -8.46 -15.49
C SER A 113 9.00 -9.24 -14.26
N ARG A 114 10.00 -8.76 -13.48
CA ARG A 114 10.47 -9.44 -12.27
C ARG A 114 9.67 -8.98 -11.05
N MET A 115 9.16 -9.93 -10.27
CA MET A 115 8.63 -9.68 -8.93
C MET A 115 9.80 -9.73 -7.95
N VAL A 116 9.84 -8.80 -7.02
CA VAL A 116 10.71 -8.85 -5.85
C VAL A 116 9.86 -9.26 -4.66
N SER A 117 10.30 -10.26 -3.93
CA SER A 117 9.68 -10.68 -2.67
C SER A 117 10.76 -10.79 -1.60
N VAL A 118 10.50 -10.16 -0.46
CA VAL A 118 11.41 -10.07 0.68
C VAL A 118 10.64 -10.49 1.93
N GLU A 119 11.21 -11.41 2.70
CA GLU A 119 10.66 -11.82 3.99
C GLU A 119 10.81 -10.72 5.05
N ALA A 120 9.96 -10.73 6.07
CA ALA A 120 10.12 -9.79 7.17
C ALA A 120 11.43 -10.08 7.91
N PHE A 121 12.05 -9.02 8.42
CA PHE A 121 13.17 -9.19 9.32
C PHE A 121 12.66 -9.40 10.75
N THR A 122 13.01 -10.53 11.34
CA THR A 122 12.69 -10.82 12.74
C THR A 122 13.94 -10.55 13.58
N ALA A 123 13.88 -9.50 14.41
CA ALA A 123 14.92 -9.27 15.41
C ALA A 123 14.89 -10.38 16.49
N ALA A 124 15.97 -10.52 17.26
CA ALA A 124 16.01 -11.50 18.34
C ALA A 124 14.96 -11.17 19.42
N GLY A 125 13.90 -11.96 19.51
CA GLY A 125 12.82 -11.82 20.50
C GLY A 125 11.44 -11.56 19.89
N PRO A 126 10.38 -11.52 20.71
CA PRO A 126 9.02 -11.25 20.24
C PRO A 126 8.84 -9.77 19.83
N ALA A 127 7.86 -9.50 18.98
CA ALA A 127 7.44 -8.14 18.69
C ALA A 127 6.96 -7.44 19.97
N VAL A 128 7.47 -6.23 20.22
CA VAL A 128 7.19 -5.44 21.43
C VAL A 128 6.14 -4.36 21.14
N ASP A 129 6.21 -3.71 19.97
CA ASP A 129 5.31 -2.63 19.58
C ASP A 129 5.23 -2.52 18.05
N THR A 130 4.06 -2.83 17.49
CA THR A 130 3.81 -2.77 16.04
C THR A 130 3.29 -1.41 15.55
N LEU A 131 2.97 -0.48 16.45
CA LEU A 131 2.40 0.82 16.11
C LEU A 131 3.34 1.61 15.18
N ALA A 132 2.86 2.06 14.03
CA ALA A 132 3.64 2.76 13.01
C ALA A 132 4.76 1.92 12.34
N ALA A 133 4.69 0.58 12.39
CA ALA A 133 5.58 -0.28 11.59
C ALA A 133 5.38 -0.05 10.08
N GLY A 134 4.13 0.11 9.63
CA GLY A 134 3.82 0.48 8.25
C GLY A 134 4.42 1.83 7.87
N ASP A 135 4.28 2.85 8.71
CA ASP A 135 4.84 4.19 8.45
C ASP A 135 6.37 4.18 8.41
N CYS A 136 7.01 3.42 9.31
CA CYS A 136 8.46 3.20 9.31
C CYS A 136 8.92 2.55 8.00
N PHE A 137 8.27 1.45 7.60
CA PHE A 137 8.51 0.78 6.32
C PHE A 137 8.33 1.74 5.16
N ILE A 138 7.32 2.61 5.26
CA ILE A 138 6.99 3.55 4.22
C ILE A 138 8.08 4.62 4.04
N ALA A 139 8.48 5.25 5.15
CA ALA A 139 9.54 6.26 5.18
C ALA A 139 10.86 5.71 4.62
N CYS A 140 11.17 4.48 5.00
CA CYS A 140 12.28 3.69 4.50
C CYS A 140 12.25 3.54 2.96
N CYS A 141 11.16 3.06 2.39
CA CYS A 141 11.03 2.91 0.94
C CYS A 141 11.15 4.25 0.20
N ILE A 142 10.53 5.32 0.70
CA ILE A 142 10.67 6.67 0.13
C ILE A 142 12.14 7.06 0.04
N HIS A 143 12.87 6.91 1.14
CA HIS A 143 14.28 7.32 1.23
C HIS A 143 15.16 6.59 0.21
N TRP A 144 15.19 5.25 0.20
CA TRP A 144 16.11 4.54 -0.70
C TRP A 144 15.72 4.63 -2.17
N LEU A 145 14.42 4.66 -2.49
CA LEU A 145 14.00 4.92 -3.87
C LEU A 145 14.42 6.33 -4.32
N SER A 146 14.38 7.33 -3.42
CA SER A 146 14.83 8.69 -3.74
C SER A 146 16.35 8.80 -3.95
N GLU A 147 17.12 7.94 -3.28
CA GLU A 147 18.58 7.80 -3.45
C GLU A 147 18.95 6.95 -4.67
N GLY A 148 17.97 6.43 -5.43
CA GLY A 148 18.21 5.66 -6.66
C GLY A 148 18.52 4.17 -6.44
N TYR A 149 18.24 3.63 -5.26
CA TYR A 149 18.35 2.19 -5.02
C TYR A 149 17.27 1.43 -5.81
N ASP A 150 17.60 0.20 -6.20
CA ASP A 150 16.62 -0.68 -6.82
C ASP A 150 15.58 -1.20 -5.81
N LEU A 151 14.54 -1.85 -6.33
CA LEU A 151 13.42 -2.33 -5.53
C LEU A 151 13.83 -3.43 -4.53
N GLU A 152 14.76 -4.31 -4.89
CA GLU A 152 15.22 -5.41 -4.03
C GLU A 152 16.02 -4.89 -2.83
N GLN A 153 16.94 -3.97 -3.09
CA GLN A 153 17.70 -3.28 -2.06
C GLN A 153 16.79 -2.46 -1.14
N THR A 154 15.83 -1.74 -1.72
CA THR A 154 14.86 -0.92 -0.98
C THR A 154 14.03 -1.79 -0.03
N LEU A 155 13.39 -2.85 -0.54
CA LEU A 155 12.51 -3.69 0.27
C LEU A 155 13.29 -4.44 1.36
N THR A 156 14.50 -4.92 1.04
CA THR A 156 15.37 -5.60 2.02
C THR A 156 15.73 -4.69 3.19
N ARG A 157 16.14 -3.45 2.91
CA ARG A 157 16.49 -2.46 3.93
C ARG A 157 15.26 -2.02 4.72
N ALA A 158 14.12 -1.83 4.05
CA ALA A 158 12.87 -1.42 4.69
C ALA A 158 12.33 -2.49 5.64
N CYS A 159 12.29 -3.74 5.20
CA CYS A 159 11.93 -4.88 6.04
C CYS A 159 12.87 -4.98 7.25
N ARG A 160 14.18 -4.79 7.07
CA ARG A 160 15.18 -4.82 8.15
C ARG A 160 14.93 -3.75 9.21
N ILE A 161 14.83 -2.47 8.83
CA ILE A 161 14.62 -1.39 9.79
C ILE A 161 13.26 -1.53 10.48
N THR A 162 12.22 -1.90 9.73
CA THR A 162 10.87 -2.12 10.29
C THR A 162 10.86 -3.29 11.27
N GLY A 163 11.57 -4.37 10.95
CA GLY A 163 11.73 -5.53 11.83
C GLY A 163 12.44 -5.19 13.15
N LYS A 164 13.49 -4.37 13.10
CA LYS A 164 14.12 -3.83 14.31
C LYS A 164 13.19 -2.87 15.07
N LYS A 165 12.42 -2.06 14.34
CA LYS A 165 11.44 -1.15 14.92
C LYS A 165 10.40 -1.90 15.74
N VAL A 166 9.85 -3.01 15.24
CA VAL A 166 8.79 -3.73 15.97
C VAL A 166 9.28 -4.37 17.27
N ALA A 167 10.58 -4.59 17.42
CA ALA A 167 11.21 -5.06 18.65
C ALA A 167 11.42 -3.96 19.71
N LYS A 168 10.98 -2.71 19.43
CA LYS A 168 11.15 -1.56 20.33
C LYS A 168 9.89 -0.70 20.35
N ARG A 169 9.63 -0.02 21.48
CA ARG A 169 8.54 0.94 21.62
C ARG A 169 8.84 2.26 20.89
N GLY A 170 7.85 2.76 20.16
CA GLY A 170 7.91 4.04 19.44
C GLY A 170 8.89 4.06 18.26
N LEU A 171 9.06 5.24 17.66
CA LEU A 171 9.89 5.47 16.46
C LEU A 171 11.22 6.17 16.74
N LEU A 172 11.49 6.58 17.97
CA LEU A 172 12.71 7.33 18.30
C LEU A 172 13.90 6.39 18.49
N ALA A 173 15.09 6.82 18.01
CA ALA A 173 16.34 6.07 18.07
C ALA A 173 16.25 4.65 17.46
N LEU A 174 15.78 4.59 16.22
CA LEU A 174 15.84 3.36 15.41
C LEU A 174 17.29 3.04 15.06
N ASP A 175 17.63 1.76 15.15
CA ASP A 175 18.90 1.26 14.62
C ASP A 175 18.79 1.09 13.09
N ILE A 176 19.18 2.16 12.40
CA ILE A 176 19.13 2.25 10.93
C ILE A 176 20.32 1.61 10.23
N THR A 177 21.24 0.95 10.97
CA THR A 177 22.47 0.35 10.44
C THR A 177 22.34 -1.10 9.94
#